data_AF-A0A1S9LZT4-F1
#
_entry.id   AF-A0A1S9LZT4-F1
#
_cell.length_a   1.000
_cell.length_b   1.000
_cell.length_c   1.000
_cell.angle_alpha   90.00
_cell.angle_beta   90.00
_cell.angle_gamma   90.00
#
_symmetry.space_group_name_H-M   'P 1'
#
loop_
_entity.id
_entity.type
_entity.pdbx_description
1 polymer ?
#
loop_
_entity_poly.entity_id
_entity_poly.type
_entity_poly.pdbx_seq_one_letter_code
_entity_poly.pdbx_strand_id
1 'polypeptide(L)' 'MTWFETILFLSGLFIGILVGALVMFFGIKKYLEKNPPINKKQIKEMFKQMGRSPSEKQIQQIMLAMKNKK' A
#
# COMPACT_ATOMS: atom_id res chain seq x y z
N MET A 1 -2.28 23.12 -40.46
CA MET A 1 -1.18 22.22 -40.05
C MET A 1 -1.07 22.27 -38.54
N THR A 2 -2.13 21.88 -37.82
CA THR A 2 -2.27 22.06 -36.34
C THR A 2 -3.08 20.92 -35.72
N TRP A 3 -4.11 20.44 -36.42
CA TRP A 3 -4.96 19.33 -35.97
C TRP A 3 -4.20 18.01 -35.70
N PHE A 4 -3.21 17.69 -36.54
CA PHE A 4 -2.40 16.48 -36.39
C PHE A 4 -1.56 16.48 -35.11
N GLU A 5 -0.97 17.63 -34.77
CA GLU A 5 -0.15 17.81 -33.56
C GLU A 5 -1.01 17.73 -32.30
N THR A 6 -2.20 18.34 -32.33
CA THR A 6 -3.16 18.27 -31.22
C THR A 6 -3.61 16.83 -30.96
N ILE A 7 -3.88 16.04 -32.00
CA ILE A 7 -4.29 14.63 -31.87
C ILE A 7 -3.15 13.79 -31.29
N LEU A 8 -1.92 13.99 -31.76
CA LEU A 8 -0.74 13.29 -31.23
C LEU A 8 -0.50 13.62 -29.75
N PHE A 9 -0.59 14.89 -29.37
CA PHE A 9 -0.44 15.31 -27.98
C PHE A 9 -1.53 14.72 -27.09
N LEU A 10 -2.78 14.73 -27.54
CA LEU A 10 -3.91 14.19 -26.78
C LEU A 10 -3.82 12.66 -26.65
N SER A 11 -3.39 11.97 -27.70
CA SER A 11 -3.13 10.52 -27.68
C SER A 11 -2.01 10.17 -26.71
N GLY A 12 -0.90 10.92 -26.72
CA GLY A 12 0.20 10.76 -25.78
C GLY A 12 -0.23 10.98 -24.33
N LEU A 13 -1.08 11.97 -24.06
CA LEU A 13 -1.65 12.21 -22.73
C LEU A 13 -2.50 11.03 -22.25
N PHE A 14 -3.37 10.49 -23.11
CA PHE A 14 -4.18 9.32 -22.79
C PHE A 14 -3.34 8.09 -22.50
N ILE A 15 -2.32 7.82 -23.34
CA ILE A 15 -1.40 6.70 -23.15
C ILE A 15 -0.59 6.89 -21.86
N GLY A 16 -0.11 8.10 -21.59
CA GLY A 16 0.65 8.43 -20.37
C GLY A 16 -0.17 8.22 -19.10
N ILE A 17 -1.46 8.62 -19.10
CA ILE A 17 -2.37 8.37 -17.97
C ILE A 17 -2.60 6.87 -17.78
N LEU A 18 -2.84 6.13 -18.87
CA LEU A 18 -3.13 4.70 -18.81
C LEU A 18 -1.92 3.91 -18.29
N VAL A 19 -0.73 4.21 -18.80
CA VAL A 19 0.52 3.59 -18.37
C VAL A 19 0.89 4.02 -16.95
N GLY A 20 0.74 5.31 -16.63
CA GLY A 20 1.02 5.84 -15.29
C GLY A 20 0.13 5.20 -14.22
N ALA A 21 -1.17 5.04 -14.50
CA ALA A 21 -2.10 4.34 -13.62
C ALA A 21 -1.66 2.88 -13.39
N LEU A 22 -1.36 2.13 -14.46
CA LEU A 22 -0.91 0.75 -14.33
C LEU A 22 0.37 0.62 -13.49
N VAL A 23 1.39 1.43 -13.77
CA VAL A 23 2.65 1.41 -13.01
C VAL A 23 2.41 1.74 -11.54
N MET A 24 1.56 2.73 -11.24
CA MET A 24 1.21 3.08 -9.86
C MET A 24 0.50 1.93 -9.14
N PHE A 25 -0.48 1.28 -9.77
CA PHE A 25 -1.17 0.12 -9.19
C PHE A 25 -0.21 -1.03 -8.90
N PHE A 26 0.65 -1.38 -9.85
CA PHE A 26 1.65 -2.44 -9.68
C PHE A 26 2.69 -2.07 -8.61
N GLY A 27 3.12 -0.81 -8.56
CA GLY A 27 4.05 -0.30 -7.55
C GLY A 27 3.48 -0.39 -6.13
N ILE A 28 2.24 0.07 -5.93
CA ILE A 28 1.55 -0.01 -4.64
C ILE A 28 1.35 -1.46 -4.22
N LYS A 29 0.92 -2.33 -5.15
CA LYS A 29 0.75 -3.76 -4.87
C LYS A 29 2.06 -4.38 -4.37
N LYS A 30 3.16 -4.16 -5.09
CA LYS A 30 4.50 -4.67 -4.73
C LYS A 30 4.99 -4.09 -3.40
N TYR A 31 4.63 -2.85 -3.08
CA TYR A 31 4.94 -2.24 -1.78
C TYR A 31 4.18 -2.90 -0.63
N LEU A 32 2.87 -3.12 -0.80
CA LEU A 32 2.00 -3.77 0.19
C LEU A 32 2.36 -5.24 0.41
N GLU A 33 2.81 -5.95 -0.63
CA GLU A 33 3.32 -7.32 -0.50
C GLU A 33 4.61 -7.39 0.33
N LYS A 34 5.51 -6.42 0.16
CA LYS A 34 6.76 -6.35 0.93
C LYS A 34 6.57 -5.85 2.36
N ASN A 35 5.64 -4.92 2.57
CA ASN A 35 5.33 -4.32 3.87
C ASN A 35 3.83 -4.43 4.17
N PRO A 36 3.33 -5.64 4.46
CA PRO A 36 1.92 -5.83 4.75
C PRO A 36 1.54 -5.05 6.02
N PRO A 37 0.36 -4.42 6.03
CA PRO A 37 -0.12 -3.67 7.19
C PRO A 37 -0.23 -4.59 8.41
N ILE A 38 0.27 -4.10 9.56
CA ILE A 38 0.30 -4.86 10.81
C ILE A 38 -1.12 -5.19 11.26
N ASN A 39 -1.42 -6.47 11.38
CA ASN A 39 -2.71 -6.98 11.86
C ASN A 39 -2.58 -7.72 13.21
N LYS A 40 -3.71 -8.09 13.80
CA LYS A 40 -3.78 -8.80 15.09
C LYS A 40 -2.99 -10.12 15.09
N LYS A 41 -3.00 -10.85 13.98
CA LYS A 41 -2.30 -12.14 13.84
C LYS A 41 -0.80 -11.93 13.87
N GLN A 42 -0.27 -10.94 13.15
CA GLN A 42 1.15 -10.59 13.16
C GLN A 42 1.62 -10.13 14.54
N ILE A 43 0.83 -9.31 15.24
CA ILE A 43 1.12 -8.94 16.63
C ILE A 43 1.14 -10.20 17.51
N LYS A 44 0.15 -11.09 17.37
CA LYS A 44 0.10 -12.36 18.12
C LYS A 44 1.29 -13.26 17.84
N GLU A 45 1.73 -13.37 16.59
CA GLU A 45 2.93 -14.11 16.18
C GLU A 45 4.20 -13.47 16.74
N MET A 46 4.30 -12.14 16.74
CA MET A 46 5.40 -11.40 17.36
C MET A 46 5.50 -11.70 18.87
N PHE A 47 4.37 -11.66 19.59
CA PHE A 47 4.36 -12.02 21.02
C PHE A 47 4.68 -13.49 21.28
N LYS A 48 4.18 -14.40 20.43
CA LYS A 48 4.54 -15.83 20.49
C LYS A 48 6.04 -16.06 20.31
N GLN A 49 6.69 -15.34 19.39
CA GLN A 49 8.14 -15.39 19.21
C GLN A 49 8.91 -14.91 20.45
N MET A 50 8.33 -13.98 21.22
CA MET A 50 8.88 -13.51 22.50
C MET A 50 8.52 -14.42 23.69
N GLY A 51 7.90 -15.58 23.46
CA GLY A 51 7.48 -16.49 24.53
C GLY A 51 6.34 -15.95 25.42
N ARG A 52 5.60 -14.94 24.93
CA ARG A 52 4.51 -14.32 25.68
C ARG A 52 3.17 -14.56 25.00
N SER A 53 2.15 -14.90 25.79
CA SER A 53 0.75 -14.94 25.34
C SER A 53 0.15 -13.55 25.50
N PRO A 54 -0.15 -12.82 24.41
CA PRO A 54 -0.70 -11.47 24.52
C PRO A 54 -2.19 -11.50 24.91
N SER A 55 -2.64 -10.52 25.71
CA SER A 55 -4.07 -10.28 25.95
C SER A 55 -4.71 -9.55 24.76
N GLU A 56 -5.95 -9.87 24.40
CA GLU A 56 -6.66 -9.23 23.28
C GLU A 56 -6.76 -7.70 23.44
N LYS A 57 -6.86 -7.19 24.68
CA LYS A 57 -6.82 -5.74 24.97
C LYS A 57 -5.47 -5.11 24.64
N GLN A 58 -4.36 -5.80 24.94
CA GLN A 58 -3.01 -5.33 24.63
C GLN A 58 -2.75 -5.33 23.12
N ILE A 59 -3.22 -6.36 22.41
CA ILE A 59 -3.13 -6.41 20.94
C ILE A 59 -3.85 -5.21 20.32
N GLN A 60 -5.04 -4.88 20.81
CA GLN A 60 -5.79 -3.71 20.33
C GLN A 60 -5.08 -2.40 20.62
N GLN A 61 -4.52 -2.21 21.83
CA GLN A 61 -3.76 -1.02 22.18
C GLN A 61 -2.53 -0.83 21.28
N ILE A 62 -1.78 -1.89 21.02
CA ILE A 62 -0.61 -1.85 20.14
C ILE A 62 -1.04 -1.58 18.69
N MET A 63 -2.10 -2.23 18.21
CA MET A 63 -2.61 -2.00 16.86
C MET A 63 -3.03 -0.52 16.66
N LEU A 64 -3.67 0.08 17.67
CA LEU A 64 -4.02 1.51 17.67
C LEU A 64 -2.77 2.39 17.71
N ALA A 65 -1.78 2.07 18.53
CA ALA A 65 -0.53 2.81 18.61
C ALA A 65 0.26 2.76 17.29
N MET A 66 0.31 1.60 16.63
CA MET A 66 0.96 1.42 15.32
C MET A 66 0.21 2.15 14.21
N LYS A 67 -1.12 2.19 14.26
CA LYS A 67 -1.95 2.96 13.32
C LYS A 67 -1.81 4.48 13.51
N ASN A 68 -1.60 4.91 14.76
CA ASN A 68 -1.52 6.33 15.12
C ASN A 68 -0.11 6.93 14.96
N LYS A 69 0.93 6.13 14.71
CA LYS A 69 2.23 6.65 14.26
C LYS A 69 2.13 7.05 12.80
N LYS A 70 1.75 8.31 12.56
CA LYS A 70 1.76 8.97 11.25
C LYS A 70 3.13 9.55 10.95
#